data_AF-A0A6A5QHM8-F1
#
_entry.id   AF-A0A6A5QHM8-F1
#
_cell.length_a   1.000
_cell.length_b   1.000
_cell.length_c   1.000
_cell.angle_alpha   90.00
_cell.angle_beta   90.00
_cell.angle_gamma   90.00
#
_symmetry.space_group_name_H-M   'P 1'
#
loop_
_entity.id
_entity.type
_entity.pdbx_description
1 polymer ?
#
loop_
_entity_poly.entity_id
_entity_poly.type
_entity_poly.pdbx_seq_one_letter_code
_entity_poly.pdbx_strand_id
1 'polypeptide(L)'
;MDVFDGEGPARRISTPAGRRLSMIIESTQARHSKSPAAGKISITSRRSTYCNDPSHRHVGPAQHGHNDLKEPGVSILTGEKLSTPRESIEARTPNGSVLSVSVWSDKDADKFGHIRHAASGGGWRSWSRKRITIILAILLALVIAVAVGLAVGLKKNASSSDSPSLPTDNQPSTTTGAGAEADQSSTPTPGFPAGSYSFVTFLDTVQSSCTANSATWSCPPATDYYSDPQKALTILNWEISGSAGAYKISSKGQDPTFGTMFQNEKLELLDRGKDTERYRFQITRTRSVNMTGRIGEQQGDFTCDYGSTNVQGSLYTKMARTYPQDTIAVGNTESPAWPHAVRVEQTVAGGENVPSCNKSSGEKVLDGLEAQDPGTLCSCLYKNWTPAKPGS
;
A
#
# COMPACT_ATOMS: atom_id res chain seq x y z
N MET A 1 -59.09 44.55 9.01
CA MET A 1 -59.35 43.14 9.31
C MET A 1 -58.32 42.36 8.52
N ASP A 2 -57.19 41.88 9.04
CA ASP A 2 -56.62 41.81 10.38
C ASP A 2 -55.11 41.59 10.22
N VAL A 3 -54.38 41.97 11.26
CA VAL A 3 -52.95 41.78 11.54
C VAL A 3 -52.70 40.34 11.98
N PHE A 4 -51.50 39.78 11.74
CA PHE A 4 -50.70 38.87 12.61
C PHE A 4 -49.37 38.58 11.85
N ASP A 5 -48.21 39.12 12.25
CA ASP A 5 -47.20 38.57 13.18
C ASP A 5 -46.87 37.08 12.90
N GLY A 6 -45.63 36.59 12.73
CA GLY A 6 -44.35 37.04 13.26
C GLY A 6 -43.83 36.01 14.27
N GLU A 7 -43.17 34.92 13.84
CA GLU A 7 -42.44 34.05 14.78
C GLU A 7 -41.23 33.35 14.14
N GLY A 8 -40.05 33.57 14.73
CA GLY A 8 -38.75 33.07 14.29
C GLY A 8 -38.39 31.66 14.83
N PRO A 9 -37.20 31.15 14.47
CA PRO A 9 -36.84 29.75 14.68
C PRO A 9 -36.40 29.42 16.12
N ALA A 10 -36.94 28.32 16.64
CA ALA A 10 -36.56 27.76 17.94
C ALA A 10 -35.15 27.16 17.92
N ARG A 11 -34.23 27.80 18.64
CA ARG A 11 -32.97 27.21 19.11
C ARG A 11 -33.28 26.19 20.21
N ARG A 12 -32.81 24.95 20.07
CA ARG A 12 -32.66 24.02 21.20
C ARG A 12 -31.17 23.81 21.48
N ILE A 13 -30.78 24.24 22.67
CA ILE A 13 -29.48 24.05 23.31
C ILE A 13 -29.65 22.96 24.38
N SER A 14 -28.56 22.23 24.67
CA SER A 14 -28.30 21.43 25.88
C SER A 14 -28.97 20.05 25.99
N THR A 15 -28.32 18.96 26.44
CA THR A 15 -27.12 18.80 27.30
C THR A 15 -26.64 17.33 27.34
N PRO A 16 -25.51 17.02 28.01
CA PRO A 16 -24.63 15.88 27.73
C PRO A 16 -24.74 14.70 28.73
N ALA A 17 -23.87 13.72 28.47
CA ALA A 17 -23.24 12.78 29.41
C ALA A 17 -23.95 11.44 29.72
N GLY A 18 -23.18 10.37 29.49
CA GLY A 18 -23.04 9.28 30.46
C GLY A 18 -23.89 8.04 30.24
N ARG A 19 -23.26 6.96 29.76
CA ARG A 19 -22.99 5.77 30.60
C ARG A 19 -22.17 4.74 29.85
N ARG A 20 -20.97 4.51 30.39
CA ARG A 20 -20.15 3.32 30.16
C ARG A 20 -20.87 2.12 30.78
N LEU A 21 -21.10 1.06 30.02
CA LEU A 21 -21.39 -0.26 30.55
C LEU A 21 -20.14 -1.12 30.40
N SER A 22 -19.34 -1.17 31.46
CA SER A 22 -18.39 -2.24 31.71
C SER A 22 -19.17 -3.45 32.19
N MET A 23 -19.30 -4.48 31.34
CA MET A 23 -19.72 -5.81 31.80
C MET A 23 -18.53 -6.47 32.49
N ILE A 24 -18.59 -6.50 33.81
CA ILE A 24 -17.79 -7.35 34.67
C ILE A 24 -18.47 -8.72 34.65
N ILE A 25 -17.82 -9.72 34.05
CA ILE A 25 -18.23 -11.12 34.22
C ILE A 25 -17.64 -11.59 35.55
N GLU A 26 -18.51 -11.61 36.54
CA GLU A 26 -18.29 -12.17 37.87
C GLU A 26 -18.25 -13.70 37.77
N SER A 27 -17.09 -14.29 38.09
CA SER A 27 -16.87 -15.73 38.08
C SER A 27 -17.14 -16.31 39.47
N THR A 28 -18.36 -16.82 39.68
CA THR A 28 -18.67 -17.63 40.86
C THR A 28 -18.18 -19.06 40.67
N GLN A 29 -17.15 -19.42 41.42
CA GLN A 29 -16.78 -20.79 41.76
C GLN A 29 -17.98 -21.54 42.39
N ALA A 30 -18.31 -22.71 41.87
CA ALA A 30 -18.83 -23.81 42.68
C ALA A 30 -18.60 -25.18 42.04
N ARG A 31 -17.69 -25.94 42.69
CA ARG A 31 -17.78 -27.37 43.03
C ARG A 31 -17.65 -28.43 41.92
N HIS A 32 -16.53 -29.14 42.03
CA HIS A 32 -16.42 -30.61 42.14
C HIS A 32 -17.48 -31.47 41.43
N SER A 33 -17.07 -32.12 40.34
CA SER A 33 -17.47 -33.51 40.06
C SER A 33 -16.52 -34.18 39.06
N LYS A 34 -15.74 -35.12 39.61
CA LYS A 34 -15.25 -36.40 39.06
C LYS A 34 -15.15 -36.57 37.54
N SER A 35 -13.92 -36.82 37.08
CA SER A 35 -13.60 -37.51 35.83
C SER A 35 -14.34 -38.84 35.70
N PRO A 36 -14.65 -39.24 34.45
CA PRO A 36 -14.35 -40.59 34.05
C PRO A 36 -13.61 -40.69 32.70
N ALA A 37 -12.59 -41.56 32.75
CA ALA A 37 -12.16 -42.53 31.75
C ALA A 37 -11.89 -42.12 30.29
N ALA A 38 -10.67 -42.46 29.89
CA ALA A 38 -10.16 -42.50 28.53
C ALA A 38 -11.01 -43.40 27.61
N GLY A 39 -11.67 -42.81 26.63
CA GLY A 39 -12.20 -43.50 25.46
C GLY A 39 -11.12 -43.64 24.39
N LYS A 40 -10.66 -44.87 24.15
CA LYS A 40 -9.89 -45.25 22.97
C LYS A 40 -10.72 -44.97 21.71
N ILE A 41 -10.26 -44.06 20.86
CA ILE A 41 -10.79 -43.90 19.50
C ILE A 41 -10.06 -44.92 18.62
N SER A 42 -10.76 -45.97 18.21
CA SER A 42 -10.31 -46.91 17.17
C SER A 42 -10.60 -46.31 15.79
N ILE A 43 -9.55 -45.99 15.04
CA ILE A 43 -9.64 -45.57 13.64
C ILE A 43 -9.88 -46.82 12.79
N THR A 44 -11.11 -46.97 12.28
CA THR A 44 -11.42 -47.98 11.26
C THR A 44 -11.28 -47.35 9.89
N SER A 45 -10.14 -47.57 9.24
CA SER A 45 -9.94 -47.28 7.82
C SER A 45 -11.00 -48.01 6.98
N ARG A 46 -11.97 -47.26 6.45
CA ARG A 46 -12.85 -47.75 5.38
C ARG A 46 -12.34 -47.28 4.02
N ARG A 47 -11.72 -48.24 3.34
CA ARG A 47 -12.04 -48.66 1.97
C ARG A 47 -12.13 -47.53 0.92
N SER A 48 -10.99 -47.31 0.29
CA SER A 48 -10.86 -46.87 -1.10
C SER A 48 -11.86 -47.61 -2.00
N THR A 49 -12.77 -46.86 -2.62
CA THR A 49 -13.56 -47.33 -3.75
C THR A 49 -12.94 -46.77 -5.02
N TYR A 50 -12.26 -47.68 -5.70
CA TYR A 50 -11.70 -47.55 -7.04
C TYR A 50 -12.85 -47.35 -8.05
N CYS A 51 -12.89 -46.23 -8.75
CA CYS A 51 -13.67 -46.10 -9.98
C CYS A 51 -12.77 -46.50 -11.16
N ASN A 52 -13.01 -47.69 -11.72
CA ASN A 52 -12.48 -48.09 -13.02
C ASN A 52 -13.30 -47.39 -14.11
N ASP A 53 -12.70 -46.40 -14.79
CA ASP A 53 -13.19 -45.87 -16.07
C ASP A 53 -12.31 -46.44 -17.19
N PRO A 54 -12.86 -47.22 -18.15
CA PRO A 54 -12.10 -47.83 -19.24
C PRO A 54 -11.90 -46.91 -20.46
N SER A 55 -12.08 -45.59 -20.37
CA SER A 55 -12.09 -44.71 -21.55
C SER A 55 -10.98 -43.64 -21.65
N HIS A 56 -9.91 -43.71 -20.86
CA HIS A 56 -8.78 -42.78 -20.99
C HIS A 56 -7.58 -43.39 -21.74
N ARG A 57 -7.36 -42.94 -22.98
CA ARG A 57 -6.12 -43.15 -23.73
C ARG A 57 -4.97 -42.42 -23.05
N HIS A 58 -3.97 -43.16 -22.58
CA HIS A 58 -2.69 -42.60 -22.14
C HIS A 58 -1.94 -42.00 -23.33
N VAL A 59 -1.75 -40.68 -23.32
CA VAL A 59 -0.73 -40.00 -24.12
C VAL A 59 0.56 -40.06 -23.31
N GLY A 60 1.56 -40.79 -23.83
CA GLY A 60 2.86 -40.90 -23.20
C GLY A 60 3.64 -39.57 -23.25
N PRO A 61 4.57 -39.34 -22.29
CA PRO A 61 5.37 -38.13 -22.26
C PRO A 61 6.37 -38.12 -23.42
N ALA A 62 6.31 -37.08 -24.26
CA ALA A 62 7.32 -36.80 -25.27
C ALA A 62 8.63 -36.40 -24.59
N GLN A 63 9.71 -37.14 -24.87
CA GLN A 63 11.07 -36.78 -24.48
C GLN A 63 11.55 -35.61 -25.36
N HIS A 64 11.80 -34.45 -24.76
CA HIS A 64 12.54 -33.38 -25.40
C HIS A 64 14.04 -33.63 -25.21
N GLY A 65 14.71 -34.03 -26.29
CA GLY A 65 16.17 -34.07 -26.36
C GLY A 65 16.74 -32.67 -26.51
N HIS A 66 17.57 -32.24 -25.56
CA HIS A 66 18.44 -31.07 -25.70
C HIS A 66 19.68 -31.48 -26.50
N ASN A 67 19.84 -30.91 -27.70
CA ASN A 67 21.11 -30.92 -28.43
C ASN A 67 21.83 -29.62 -28.13
N ASP A 68 22.92 -29.71 -27.34
CA ASP A 68 23.91 -28.65 -27.21
C ASP A 68 24.78 -28.62 -28.47
N LEU A 69 24.63 -27.58 -29.29
CA LEU A 69 25.62 -27.23 -30.32
C LEU A 69 26.31 -25.93 -29.92
N LYS A 70 27.62 -26.04 -29.74
CA LYS A 70 28.53 -24.98 -29.34
C LYS A 70 29.38 -24.63 -30.55
N GLU A 71 29.28 -23.40 -31.05
CA GLU A 71 30.34 -22.80 -31.86
C GLU A 71 30.55 -21.31 -31.52
N PRO A 72 31.78 -20.78 -31.73
CA PRO A 72 32.20 -19.47 -31.25
C PRO A 72 32.24 -18.42 -32.38
N GLY A 73 32.16 -17.13 -32.02
CA GLY A 73 32.84 -16.10 -32.81
C GLY A 73 32.23 -14.71 -32.91
N VAL A 74 32.93 -13.77 -32.27
CA VAL A 74 33.27 -12.39 -32.72
C VAL A 74 32.22 -11.26 -32.60
N SER A 75 32.65 -10.24 -31.85
CA SER A 75 32.03 -8.93 -31.60
C SER A 75 32.12 -7.96 -32.78
N ILE A 76 31.13 -7.07 -32.95
CA ILE A 76 31.32 -5.69 -33.43
C ILE A 76 30.41 -4.73 -32.64
N LEU A 77 30.99 -3.57 -32.31
CA LEU A 77 30.48 -2.42 -31.56
C LEU A 77 29.58 -1.50 -32.40
N THR A 78 28.47 -1.03 -31.80
CA THR A 78 27.91 0.34 -31.79
C THR A 78 26.61 0.25 -30.93
N GLY A 79 26.21 1.14 -30.04
CA GLY A 79 26.61 2.50 -29.73
C GLY A 79 25.37 3.38 -29.56
N GLU A 80 24.50 3.14 -28.57
CA GLU A 80 23.58 4.13 -27.99
C GLU A 80 22.80 3.51 -26.83
N LYS A 81 22.80 4.15 -25.65
CA LYS A 81 22.15 3.63 -24.44
C LYS A 81 21.13 4.64 -23.93
N LEU A 82 19.88 4.48 -24.37
CA LEU A 82 18.71 5.09 -23.76
C LEU A 82 18.60 4.57 -22.31
N SER A 83 18.56 5.49 -21.35
CA SER A 83 18.36 5.20 -19.94
C SER A 83 16.88 4.92 -19.66
N THR A 84 16.48 3.64 -19.77
CA THR A 84 15.24 3.17 -19.16
C THR A 84 15.49 2.77 -17.70
N PRO A 85 14.63 3.13 -16.73
CA PRO A 85 14.80 2.74 -15.34
C PRO A 85 14.62 1.23 -15.18
N ARG A 86 15.73 0.55 -14.93
CA ARG A 86 15.79 -0.85 -14.52
C ARG A 86 15.36 -0.95 -13.05
N GLU A 87 14.16 -1.47 -12.81
CA GLU A 87 13.85 -2.10 -11.53
C GLU A 87 14.58 -3.45 -11.46
N SER A 88 15.80 -3.46 -10.91
CA SER A 88 16.41 -4.71 -10.42
C SER A 88 17.40 -4.43 -9.29
N ILE A 89 16.95 -4.61 -8.05
CA ILE A 89 17.81 -5.12 -6.98
C ILE A 89 17.22 -6.47 -6.59
N GLU A 90 17.48 -7.47 -7.43
CA GLU A 90 17.58 -8.86 -7.00
C GLU A 90 19.02 -9.28 -7.29
N ALA A 91 19.82 -9.27 -6.24
CA ALA A 91 21.13 -9.88 -6.29
C ALA A 91 20.94 -11.40 -6.41
N ARG A 92 21.36 -11.95 -7.55
CA ARG A 92 21.64 -13.39 -7.68
C ARG A 92 22.69 -13.77 -6.63
N THR A 93 22.25 -14.47 -5.58
CA THR A 93 23.08 -15.41 -4.83
C THR A 93 22.52 -16.81 -5.03
N PRO A 94 23.35 -17.80 -5.40
CA PRO A 94 22.89 -19.18 -5.48
C PRO A 94 22.78 -19.76 -4.06
N ASN A 95 21.64 -20.37 -3.76
CA ASN A 95 21.33 -21.21 -2.60
C ASN A 95 21.45 -20.57 -1.21
N GLY A 96 20.29 -20.39 -0.56
CA GLY A 96 20.20 -20.24 0.90
C GLY A 96 18.93 -19.52 1.32
N SER A 97 17.96 -20.25 1.87
CA SER A 97 16.80 -19.72 2.58
C SER A 97 17.19 -18.65 3.61
N VAL A 98 16.39 -17.59 3.76
CA VAL A 98 15.91 -17.01 5.04
C VAL A 98 15.15 -15.71 4.74
N LEU A 99 13.87 -15.69 5.10
CA LEU A 99 13.05 -14.50 5.30
C LEU A 99 13.48 -13.84 6.61
N SER A 100 13.76 -12.54 6.59
CA SER A 100 13.77 -11.73 7.81
C SER A 100 13.30 -10.31 7.48
N VAL A 101 12.03 -10.03 7.77
CA VAL A 101 11.50 -8.67 7.87
C VAL A 101 11.45 -8.32 9.35
N SER A 102 12.03 -7.18 9.70
CA SER A 102 12.11 -6.64 11.05
C SER A 102 10.74 -6.21 11.55
N VAL A 103 10.16 -6.95 12.49
CA VAL A 103 8.99 -6.52 13.26
C VAL A 103 9.44 -5.55 14.34
N TRP A 104 8.78 -4.39 14.38
CA TRP A 104 8.85 -3.45 15.49
C TRP A 104 8.32 -4.14 16.75
N SER A 105 9.19 -4.37 17.74
CA SER A 105 8.76 -4.69 19.09
C SER A 105 9.05 -3.47 19.94
N ASP A 106 8.00 -2.66 20.11
CA ASP A 106 7.97 -1.66 21.16
C ASP A 106 7.72 -2.34 22.52
N LYS A 107 8.12 -1.60 23.53
CA LYS A 107 8.69 -2.04 24.79
C LYS A 107 7.68 -1.83 25.90
N ASP A 108 7.24 -2.90 26.55
CA ASP A 108 6.69 -2.80 27.91
C ASP A 108 7.26 -3.89 28.80
N ALA A 109 7.88 -3.41 29.87
CA ALA A 109 8.59 -4.17 30.86
C ALA A 109 7.67 -4.58 32.02
N ASP A 110 8.09 -5.66 32.68
CA ASP A 110 7.78 -6.04 34.06
C ASP A 110 6.46 -6.78 34.34
N LYS A 111 6.55 -8.13 34.35
CA LYS A 111 6.22 -8.91 35.55
C LYS A 111 6.74 -10.34 35.49
N PHE A 112 7.35 -10.72 36.60
CA PHE A 112 8.09 -11.95 36.87
C PHE A 112 7.27 -13.24 36.72
N GLY A 113 7.88 -14.26 36.13
CA GLY A 113 7.44 -15.65 36.21
C GLY A 113 8.63 -16.58 36.06
N HIS A 114 9.06 -17.19 37.16
CA HIS A 114 10.09 -18.23 37.19
C HIS A 114 9.68 -19.42 36.31
N ILE A 115 10.43 -19.69 35.24
CA ILE A 115 10.34 -20.96 34.50
C ILE A 115 11.67 -21.69 34.63
N ARG A 116 11.55 -22.91 35.16
CA ARG A 116 12.63 -23.85 35.46
C ARG A 116 13.35 -24.27 34.17
N HIS A 117 14.67 -24.31 34.24
CA HIS A 117 15.53 -24.91 33.24
C HIS A 117 15.24 -26.41 33.10
N ALA A 118 14.90 -26.85 31.89
CA ALA A 118 15.07 -28.22 31.46
C ALA A 118 16.15 -28.24 30.36
N ALA A 119 17.22 -28.95 30.66
CA ALA A 119 18.39 -29.10 29.83
C ALA A 119 18.17 -30.16 28.74
N SER A 120 18.59 -29.85 27.52
CA SER A 120 19.06 -30.85 26.55
C SER A 120 20.03 -30.21 25.57
N GLY A 121 21.17 -30.87 25.36
CA GLY A 121 22.34 -30.47 24.55
C GLY A 121 22.00 -30.08 23.10
N GLY A 122 22.90 -29.48 22.32
CA GLY A 122 24.34 -29.32 22.47
C GLY A 122 24.91 -28.62 21.22
N GLY A 123 26.17 -28.17 21.33
CA GLY A 123 27.10 -28.10 20.20
C GLY A 123 26.88 -27.06 19.08
N TRP A 124 26.78 -25.76 19.36
CA TRP A 124 26.99 -24.72 18.31
C TRP A 124 27.72 -23.44 18.74
N ARG A 125 28.28 -23.39 19.96
CA ARG A 125 28.78 -22.15 20.59
C ARG A 125 30.25 -21.79 20.34
N SER A 126 30.96 -22.50 19.48
CA SER A 126 32.40 -22.26 19.22
C SER A 126 32.69 -21.42 17.96
N TRP A 127 31.75 -21.33 17.01
CA TRP A 127 32.06 -20.78 15.68
C TRP A 127 31.84 -19.25 15.53
N SER A 128 31.18 -18.60 16.49
CA SER A 128 30.80 -17.18 16.40
C SER A 128 31.70 -16.18 17.13
N ARG A 129 32.63 -16.62 17.99
CA ARG A 129 33.43 -15.68 18.82
C ARG A 129 34.44 -14.86 18.01
N LYS A 130 35.05 -15.43 16.96
CA LYS A 130 36.03 -14.71 16.12
C LYS A 130 35.39 -13.62 15.26
N ARG A 131 34.13 -13.80 14.84
CA ARG A 131 33.41 -12.81 14.03
C ARG A 131 32.93 -11.62 14.87
N ILE A 132 32.54 -11.85 16.12
CA ILE A 132 32.13 -10.77 17.03
C ILE A 132 33.31 -9.84 17.38
N THR A 133 34.51 -10.37 17.59
CA THR A 133 35.71 -9.55 17.84
C THR A 133 36.09 -8.65 16.67
N ILE A 134 35.89 -9.10 15.42
CA ILE A 134 36.19 -8.29 14.22
C ILE A 134 35.18 -7.14 14.09
N ILE A 135 33.89 -7.42 14.29
CA ILE A 135 32.84 -6.39 14.22
C ILE A 135 33.06 -5.31 15.29
N LEU A 136 33.44 -5.71 16.51
CA LEU A 136 33.73 -4.77 17.60
C LEU A 136 34.94 -3.88 17.31
N ALA A 137 35.99 -4.42 16.68
CA ALA A 137 37.17 -3.65 16.29
C ALA A 137 36.86 -2.62 15.18
N ILE A 138 36.01 -2.97 14.20
CA ILE A 138 35.57 -2.06 13.13
C ILE A 138 34.72 -0.93 13.69
N LEU A 139 33.80 -1.24 14.62
CA LEU A 139 32.98 -0.23 15.30
C LEU A 139 33.85 0.77 16.08
N LEU A 140 34.88 0.29 16.79
CA LEU A 140 35.79 1.16 17.54
C LEU A 140 36.59 2.10 16.61
N ALA A 141 37.04 1.60 15.46
CA ALA A 141 37.77 2.41 14.46
C ALA A 141 36.88 3.52 13.86
N LEU A 142 35.59 3.23 13.59
CA LEU A 142 34.65 4.23 13.09
C LEU A 142 34.40 5.37 14.08
N VAL A 143 34.29 5.07 15.38
CA VAL A 143 34.12 6.10 16.42
C VAL A 143 35.33 7.04 16.48
N ILE A 144 36.55 6.49 16.37
CA ILE A 144 37.78 7.30 16.34
C ILE A 144 37.82 8.16 15.08
N ALA A 145 37.45 7.63 13.91
CA ALA A 145 37.43 8.38 12.65
C ALA A 145 36.44 9.57 12.69
N VAL A 146 35.26 9.38 13.28
CA VAL A 146 34.26 10.47 13.42
C VAL A 146 34.75 11.54 14.41
N ALA A 147 35.38 11.14 15.51
CA ALA A 147 35.91 12.09 16.50
C ALA A 147 37.01 12.99 15.92
N VAL A 148 37.90 12.45 15.08
CA VAL A 148 38.95 13.24 14.43
C VAL A 148 38.37 14.07 13.26
N GLY A 149 37.37 13.56 12.54
CA GLY A 149 36.75 14.25 11.40
C GLY A 149 35.96 15.52 11.75
N LEU A 150 35.38 15.59 12.96
CA LEU A 150 34.60 16.76 13.39
C LEU A 150 35.45 17.94 13.89
N ALA A 151 36.73 17.73 14.21
CA ALA A 151 37.59 18.78 14.76
C ALA A 151 38.12 19.79 13.72
N VAL A 152 38.01 19.51 12.41
CA VAL A 152 38.64 20.33 11.34
C VAL A 152 37.61 21.17 10.55
N GLY A 153 36.32 21.04 10.82
CA GLY A 153 35.26 21.45 9.88
C GLY A 153 34.28 22.51 10.35
N LEU A 154 34.69 23.57 11.06
CA LEU A 154 33.85 24.76 11.26
C LEU A 154 34.69 26.04 11.21
N LYS A 155 34.91 26.58 10.01
CA LYS A 155 35.31 27.98 9.84
C LYS A 155 34.12 28.81 9.39
N LYS A 156 33.58 29.52 10.39
CA LYS A 156 32.56 30.56 10.41
C LYS A 156 33.01 31.81 9.66
N ASN A 157 32.17 32.36 8.77
CA ASN A 157 32.22 33.76 8.36
C ASN A 157 30.81 34.35 8.51
N ALA A 158 30.66 35.24 9.49
CA ALA A 158 29.53 36.13 9.64
C ALA A 158 30.07 37.55 9.42
N SER A 159 29.43 38.29 8.52
CA SER A 159 29.71 39.71 8.30
C SER A 159 28.40 40.46 8.47
N SER A 160 28.28 41.09 9.64
CA SER A 160 27.34 42.16 9.93
C SER A 160 27.90 43.47 9.37
N SER A 161 27.05 44.33 8.81
CA SER A 161 27.30 45.77 8.75
C SER A 161 25.98 46.54 8.85
N ASP A 162 25.89 47.32 9.93
CA ASP A 162 24.87 48.31 10.27
C ASP A 162 24.90 49.55 9.33
N SER A 163 23.68 50.09 9.09
CA SER A 163 23.15 51.49 9.08
C SER A 163 24.03 52.70 8.64
N PRO A 164 23.54 53.97 8.49
CA PRO A 164 22.17 54.55 8.63
C PRO A 164 21.76 55.65 7.57
N SER A 165 20.55 56.21 7.78
CA SER A 165 20.08 57.60 7.59
C SER A 165 19.62 58.18 6.22
N LEU A 166 18.35 58.64 6.26
CA LEU A 166 17.62 59.68 5.47
C LEU A 166 18.34 61.06 5.47
N PRO A 167 18.00 62.08 4.61
CA PRO A 167 16.63 62.49 4.22
C PRO A 167 16.37 63.05 2.78
N THR A 168 15.07 63.14 2.45
CA THR A 168 14.32 64.16 1.67
C THR A 168 14.97 64.91 0.49
N ASP A 169 14.42 64.81 -0.74
CA ASP A 169 13.64 65.92 -1.36
C ASP A 169 13.03 65.58 -2.75
N ASN A 170 11.98 66.33 -3.10
CA ASN A 170 11.14 66.26 -4.30
C ASN A 170 11.80 66.82 -5.59
N GLN A 171 11.60 66.18 -6.76
CA GLN A 171 10.89 66.69 -7.96
C GLN A 171 11.23 65.91 -9.26
N PRO A 172 10.37 65.94 -10.29
CA PRO A 172 10.43 65.08 -11.46
C PRO A 172 11.21 65.72 -12.62
N SER A 173 11.87 64.88 -13.43
CA SER A 173 12.19 65.21 -14.83
C SER A 173 12.49 63.95 -15.62
N THR A 174 11.76 63.82 -16.72
CA THR A 174 11.90 62.89 -17.84
C THR A 174 13.31 62.88 -18.44
N THR A 175 13.92 61.70 -18.56
CA THR A 175 14.78 61.40 -19.72
C THR A 175 14.90 59.90 -19.99
N THR A 176 14.61 59.58 -21.25
CA THR A 176 14.76 58.33 -21.98
C THR A 176 16.18 57.77 -21.88
N GLY A 177 16.30 56.49 -21.50
CA GLY A 177 17.57 55.76 -21.50
C GLY A 177 17.32 54.26 -21.55
N ALA A 178 17.46 53.69 -22.75
CA ALA A 178 17.37 52.28 -23.02
C ALA A 178 18.51 51.51 -22.32
N GLY A 179 18.15 50.43 -21.63
CA GLY A 179 19.07 49.54 -20.94
C GLY A 179 18.28 48.36 -20.39
N ALA A 180 17.84 47.49 -21.30
CA ALA A 180 17.12 46.26 -21.00
C ALA A 180 18.08 45.27 -20.31
N GLU A 181 18.14 45.31 -18.99
CA GLU A 181 18.45 44.11 -18.22
C GLU A 181 17.14 43.37 -18.06
N ALA A 182 17.02 42.30 -18.84
CA ALA A 182 15.92 41.36 -18.76
C ALA A 182 15.89 40.80 -17.34
N ASP A 183 14.96 41.31 -16.55
CA ASP A 183 14.39 40.61 -15.40
C ASP A 183 14.17 39.16 -15.85
N GLN A 184 14.93 38.27 -15.23
CA GLN A 184 14.77 36.84 -15.36
C GLN A 184 13.33 36.55 -14.95
N SER A 185 12.47 36.46 -15.95
CA SER A 185 11.16 35.87 -15.89
C SER A 185 11.33 34.52 -15.22
N SER A 186 11.06 34.46 -13.92
CA SER A 186 10.79 33.22 -13.22
C SER A 186 9.55 32.68 -13.90
N THR A 187 9.75 31.88 -14.94
CA THR A 187 8.70 31.12 -15.59
C THR A 187 7.92 30.46 -14.45
N PRO A 188 6.63 30.78 -14.28
CA PRO A 188 5.84 30.13 -13.24
C PRO A 188 5.93 28.65 -13.56
N THR A 189 6.60 27.89 -12.69
CA THR A 189 6.59 26.45 -12.78
C THR A 189 5.11 26.07 -12.86
N PRO A 190 4.65 25.42 -13.94
CA PRO A 190 3.22 25.15 -14.11
C PRO A 190 2.75 24.45 -12.84
N GLY A 191 1.95 25.17 -12.06
CA GLY A 191 1.53 24.71 -10.74
C GLY A 191 0.83 23.37 -10.89
N PHE A 192 1.02 22.48 -9.91
CA PHE A 192 0.28 21.22 -9.89
C PHE A 192 -1.22 21.53 -10.01
N PRO A 193 -1.91 20.93 -10.98
CA PRO A 193 -3.19 21.47 -11.40
C PRO A 193 -4.26 21.01 -10.40
N ALA A 194 -4.73 21.95 -9.59
CA ALA A 194 -5.89 21.75 -8.73
C ALA A 194 -7.15 21.71 -9.61
N GLY A 195 -8.11 20.85 -9.25
CA GLY A 195 -9.32 20.63 -10.03
C GLY A 195 -9.93 19.25 -9.81
N SER A 196 -10.99 18.98 -10.56
CA SER A 196 -11.60 17.64 -10.63
C SER A 196 -11.02 16.88 -11.80
N TYR A 197 -10.67 15.62 -11.58
CA TYR A 197 -10.04 14.77 -12.58
C TYR A 197 -10.65 13.38 -12.60
N SER A 198 -10.69 12.82 -13.81
CA SER A 198 -10.94 11.41 -14.01
C SER A 198 -9.62 10.68 -14.22
N PHE A 199 -9.26 9.81 -13.29
CA PHE A 199 -8.07 8.97 -13.37
C PHE A 199 -8.45 7.67 -14.07
N VAL A 200 -8.13 7.61 -15.36
CA VAL A 200 -8.38 6.43 -16.19
C VAL A 200 -7.25 5.43 -15.99
N THR A 201 -7.56 4.31 -15.35
CA THR A 201 -6.64 3.24 -14.93
C THR A 201 -7.17 1.88 -15.38
N PHE A 202 -6.41 0.83 -15.10
CA PHE A 202 -6.85 -0.55 -15.22
C PHE A 202 -6.50 -1.34 -13.97
N LEU A 203 -7.26 -2.39 -13.68
CA LEU A 203 -6.88 -3.39 -12.68
C LEU A 203 -5.70 -4.22 -13.20
N ASP A 204 -4.57 -4.13 -12.52
CA ASP A 204 -3.31 -4.74 -12.93
C ASP A 204 -3.06 -6.09 -12.24
N THR A 205 -3.24 -6.14 -10.92
CA THR A 205 -2.95 -7.33 -10.12
C THR A 205 -3.91 -7.42 -8.95
N VAL A 206 -4.34 -8.65 -8.66
CA VAL A 206 -5.16 -9.01 -7.50
C VAL A 206 -4.42 -10.04 -6.67
N GLN A 207 -4.29 -9.79 -5.37
CA GLN A 207 -3.88 -10.79 -4.40
C GLN A 207 -5.01 -10.99 -3.39
N SER A 208 -5.31 -12.24 -3.07
CA SER A 208 -6.41 -12.61 -2.17
C SER A 208 -5.94 -13.57 -1.06
N SER A 209 -4.64 -13.67 -0.83
CA SER A 209 -4.04 -14.64 0.11
C SER A 209 -4.23 -14.28 1.58
N CYS A 210 -4.75 -13.09 1.91
CA CYS A 210 -5.02 -12.70 3.29
C CYS A 210 -6.29 -13.33 3.90
N THR A 211 -7.08 -14.06 3.11
CA THR A 211 -8.33 -14.69 3.55
C THR A 211 -8.35 -16.16 3.15
N ALA A 212 -8.93 -17.02 3.98
CA ALA A 212 -9.13 -18.43 3.66
C ALA A 212 -10.06 -18.64 2.46
N ASN A 213 -10.98 -17.69 2.22
CA ASN A 213 -11.93 -17.73 1.12
C ASN A 213 -11.69 -16.54 0.19
N SER A 214 -11.02 -16.77 -0.93
CA SER A 214 -10.65 -15.71 -1.89
C SER A 214 -11.84 -14.94 -2.45
N ALA A 215 -13.05 -15.53 -2.49
CA ALA A 215 -14.25 -14.85 -2.96
C ALA A 215 -14.73 -13.75 -2.00
N THR A 216 -14.22 -13.71 -0.77
CA THR A 216 -14.49 -12.62 0.19
C THR A 216 -13.66 -11.36 -0.10
N TRP A 217 -12.65 -11.44 -0.97
CA TRP A 217 -11.89 -10.31 -1.48
C TRP A 217 -12.11 -10.13 -2.98
N SER A 218 -12.79 -9.07 -3.39
CA SER A 218 -12.97 -8.72 -4.80
C SER A 218 -12.23 -7.44 -5.16
N CYS A 219 -11.88 -7.23 -6.42
CA CYS A 219 -11.35 -5.96 -6.92
C CYS A 219 -12.18 -5.58 -8.14
N PRO A 220 -12.92 -4.45 -8.15
CA PRO A 220 -13.65 -4.01 -9.33
C PRO A 220 -12.71 -3.39 -10.37
N PRO A 221 -12.88 -3.64 -11.68
CA PRO A 221 -13.70 -4.70 -12.27
C PRO A 221 -13.08 -6.08 -12.01
N ALA A 222 -13.87 -7.16 -12.03
CA ALA A 222 -13.40 -8.51 -11.74
C ALA A 222 -12.47 -9.13 -12.82
N THR A 223 -11.92 -8.31 -13.72
CA THR A 223 -11.03 -8.73 -14.81
C THR A 223 -9.80 -7.86 -14.82
N ASP A 224 -8.63 -8.47 -14.85
CA ASP A 224 -7.36 -7.75 -14.94
C ASP A 224 -6.98 -7.41 -16.38
N TYR A 225 -6.03 -6.50 -16.52
CA TYR A 225 -5.53 -6.00 -17.80
C TYR A 225 -4.92 -7.08 -18.69
N TYR A 226 -4.28 -8.08 -18.09
CA TYR A 226 -3.62 -9.15 -18.84
C TYR A 226 -4.62 -10.15 -19.42
N SER A 227 -5.82 -10.24 -18.84
CA SER A 227 -6.94 -11.03 -19.33
C SER A 227 -7.72 -10.29 -20.41
N ASP A 228 -8.13 -9.04 -20.14
CA ASP A 228 -8.89 -8.21 -21.08
C ASP A 228 -8.68 -6.71 -20.77
N PRO A 229 -7.83 -6.00 -21.54
CA PRO A 229 -7.52 -4.59 -21.34
C PRO A 229 -8.74 -3.65 -21.36
N GLN A 230 -9.80 -4.02 -22.08
CA GLN A 230 -11.02 -3.21 -22.19
C GLN A 230 -11.91 -3.43 -20.95
N LYS A 231 -12.05 -4.68 -20.48
CA LYS A 231 -12.85 -4.98 -19.28
C LYS A 231 -12.14 -4.62 -17.98
N ALA A 232 -10.82 -4.47 -17.99
CA ALA A 232 -10.03 -4.02 -16.85
C ALA A 232 -10.13 -2.51 -16.57
N LEU A 233 -10.72 -1.74 -17.50
CA LEU A 233 -10.86 -0.29 -17.42
C LEU A 233 -11.54 0.13 -16.10
N THR A 234 -10.88 1.03 -15.38
CA THR A 234 -11.35 1.60 -14.11
C THR A 234 -11.20 3.11 -14.14
N ILE A 235 -12.28 3.84 -13.85
CA ILE A 235 -12.28 5.31 -13.81
C ILE A 235 -12.50 5.75 -12.37
N LEU A 236 -11.56 6.53 -11.83
CA LEU A 236 -11.66 7.12 -10.49
C LEU A 236 -11.90 8.62 -10.65
N ASN A 237 -12.94 9.17 -10.01
CA ASN A 237 -13.29 10.59 -10.13
C ASN A 237 -12.99 11.32 -8.84
N TRP A 238 -11.85 12.02 -8.78
CA TRP A 238 -11.40 12.68 -7.55
C TRP A 238 -11.13 14.16 -7.76
N GLU A 239 -11.09 14.88 -6.65
CA GLU A 239 -10.81 16.31 -6.60
C GLU A 239 -9.49 16.56 -5.90
N ILE A 240 -8.67 17.39 -6.52
CA ILE A 240 -7.45 17.94 -5.97
C ILE A 240 -7.71 19.40 -5.62
N SER A 241 -7.50 19.77 -4.36
CA SER A 241 -7.70 21.13 -3.87
C SER A 241 -6.46 21.66 -3.15
N GLY A 242 -6.44 22.95 -2.86
CA GLY A 242 -5.35 23.62 -2.14
C GLY A 242 -4.36 24.32 -3.07
N SER A 243 -3.17 24.56 -2.55
CA SER A 243 -2.11 25.34 -3.20
C SER A 243 -0.75 24.65 -3.05
N ALA A 244 0.27 25.20 -3.71
CA ALA A 244 1.64 24.67 -3.70
C ALA A 244 2.11 24.36 -2.27
N GLY A 245 2.44 23.09 -2.01
CA GLY A 245 2.91 22.60 -0.71
C GLY A 245 1.80 22.20 0.28
N ALA A 246 0.53 22.42 -0.04
CA ALA A 246 -0.61 22.12 0.81
C ALA A 246 -1.78 21.48 0.04
N TYR A 247 -1.48 20.76 -1.03
CA TYR A 247 -2.49 20.07 -1.83
C TYR A 247 -3.17 18.96 -1.03
N LYS A 248 -4.45 18.74 -1.32
CA LYS A 248 -5.30 17.71 -0.73
C LYS A 248 -6.08 16.99 -1.81
N ILE A 249 -6.52 15.77 -1.51
CA ILE A 249 -7.32 14.94 -2.40
C ILE A 249 -8.62 14.46 -1.72
N SER A 250 -9.69 14.38 -2.49
CA SER A 250 -11.03 13.93 -2.05
C SER A 250 -11.71 13.09 -3.12
N SER A 251 -12.47 12.05 -2.73
CA SER A 251 -13.18 11.17 -3.67
C SER A 251 -14.53 11.71 -4.16
N LYS A 252 -14.93 12.92 -3.74
CA LYS A 252 -16.24 13.56 -4.05
C LYS A 252 -17.47 12.67 -3.76
N GLY A 253 -17.36 11.74 -2.82
CA GLY A 253 -18.43 10.82 -2.45
C GLY A 253 -17.92 9.40 -2.28
N GLN A 254 -18.83 8.45 -2.34
CA GLN A 254 -18.51 7.03 -2.27
C GLN A 254 -17.86 6.59 -3.58
N ASP A 255 -16.60 6.16 -3.52
CA ASP A 255 -15.89 5.59 -4.66
C ASP A 255 -16.36 4.13 -4.85
N PRO A 256 -16.94 3.78 -6.01
CA PRO A 256 -17.46 2.43 -6.24
C PRO A 256 -16.36 1.36 -6.36
N THR A 257 -15.12 1.76 -6.69
CA THR A 257 -13.98 0.85 -6.83
C THR A 257 -13.46 0.42 -5.47
N PHE A 258 -13.28 1.40 -4.57
CA PHE A 258 -12.72 1.16 -3.24
C PHE A 258 -13.79 0.90 -2.18
N GLY A 259 -15.07 1.15 -2.50
CA GLY A 259 -16.17 1.00 -1.54
C GLY A 259 -16.00 1.93 -0.33
N THR A 260 -15.37 3.08 -0.51
CA THR A 260 -15.09 4.04 0.57
C THR A 260 -15.13 5.48 0.08
N MET A 261 -15.14 6.43 1.01
CA MET A 261 -14.98 7.85 0.73
C MET A 261 -13.83 8.43 1.54
N PHE A 262 -13.15 9.42 0.96
CA PHE A 262 -12.12 10.18 1.66
C PHE A 262 -12.21 11.65 1.28
N GLN A 263 -11.84 12.52 2.21
CA GLN A 263 -11.96 13.95 2.06
C GLN A 263 -10.74 14.65 2.65
N ASN A 264 -10.23 15.62 1.91
CA ASN A 264 -9.16 16.52 2.36
C ASN A 264 -7.87 15.79 2.78
N GLU A 265 -7.58 14.65 2.15
CA GLU A 265 -6.40 13.84 2.47
C GLU A 265 -5.15 14.53 1.94
N LYS A 266 -4.13 14.66 2.77
CA LYS A 266 -2.92 15.41 2.44
C LYS A 266 -2.15 14.73 1.30
N LEU A 267 -1.75 15.51 0.31
CA LEU A 267 -0.83 15.08 -0.74
C LEU A 267 0.61 15.49 -0.38
N GLU A 268 1.51 14.50 -0.40
CA GLU A 268 2.94 14.67 -0.16
C GLU A 268 3.71 14.64 -1.48
N LEU A 269 4.43 15.71 -1.80
CA LEU A 269 5.30 15.73 -2.98
C LEU A 269 6.56 14.90 -2.73
N LEU A 270 6.80 13.90 -3.57
CA LEU A 270 7.98 13.06 -3.59
C LEU A 270 8.75 13.27 -4.90
N ASP A 271 10.06 13.05 -4.85
CA ASP A 271 10.95 13.09 -6.03
C ASP A 271 10.88 14.40 -6.84
N ARG A 272 10.73 15.54 -6.13
CA ARG A 272 10.71 16.88 -6.74
C ARG A 272 11.85 17.05 -7.75
N GLY A 273 11.50 17.48 -8.95
CA GLY A 273 12.43 17.75 -10.04
C GLY A 273 12.72 16.53 -10.93
N LYS A 274 12.53 15.30 -10.47
CA LYS A 274 12.86 14.07 -11.24
C LYS A 274 11.70 13.62 -12.13
N ASP A 275 11.97 12.71 -13.06
CA ASP A 275 10.93 12.10 -13.91
C ASP A 275 9.90 11.29 -13.11
N THR A 276 10.28 10.83 -11.91
CA THR A 276 9.41 10.12 -10.96
C THR A 276 8.70 11.05 -9.96
N GLU A 277 8.74 12.37 -10.20
CA GLU A 277 8.02 13.35 -9.38
C GLU A 277 6.53 12.99 -9.31
N ARG A 278 6.04 12.88 -8.07
CA ARG A 278 4.67 12.44 -7.80
C ARG A 278 4.16 12.99 -6.50
N TYR A 279 2.86 13.18 -6.41
CA TYR A 279 2.15 13.36 -5.16
C TYR A 279 1.67 12.02 -4.63
N ARG A 280 1.92 11.76 -3.35
CA ARG A 280 1.47 10.57 -2.65
C ARG A 280 0.42 10.93 -1.61
N PHE A 281 -0.64 10.13 -1.51
CA PHE A 281 -1.50 10.08 -0.33
C PHE A 281 -1.58 8.65 0.18
N GLN A 282 -1.91 8.52 1.45
CA GLN A 282 -2.15 7.23 2.09
C GLN A 282 -3.23 7.39 3.14
N ILE A 283 -4.21 6.50 3.11
CA ILE A 283 -5.33 6.49 4.05
C ILE A 283 -5.60 5.08 4.54
N THR A 284 -6.30 4.98 5.67
CA THR A 284 -6.77 3.70 6.20
C THR A 284 -8.27 3.79 6.45
N ARG A 285 -9.01 2.83 5.90
CA ARG A 285 -10.47 2.77 5.96
C ARG A 285 -10.93 1.31 6.04
N THR A 286 -12.15 1.12 6.54
CA THR A 286 -12.82 -0.17 6.42
C THR A 286 -13.27 -0.35 4.97
N ARG A 287 -13.04 -1.55 4.43
CA ARG A 287 -13.60 -1.98 3.16
C ARG A 287 -14.65 -3.06 3.40
N SER A 288 -15.82 -2.89 2.82
CA SER A 288 -16.87 -3.92 2.81
C SER A 288 -16.95 -4.57 1.44
N VAL A 289 -16.96 -5.89 1.39
CA VAL A 289 -17.16 -6.68 0.18
C VAL A 289 -18.47 -7.45 0.32
N ASN A 290 -19.39 -7.21 -0.60
CA ASN A 290 -20.61 -8.00 -0.71
C ASN A 290 -20.36 -9.15 -1.68
N MET A 291 -20.77 -10.36 -1.28
CA MET A 291 -20.62 -11.55 -2.11
C MET A 291 -21.81 -12.49 -1.91
N THR A 292 -22.17 -13.19 -2.99
CA THR A 292 -23.17 -14.26 -2.98
C THR A 292 -22.44 -15.57 -3.26
N GLY A 293 -22.67 -16.59 -2.45
CA GLY A 293 -21.99 -17.86 -2.63
C GLY A 293 -22.00 -18.71 -1.38
N ARG A 294 -20.84 -19.28 -1.07
CA ARG A 294 -20.66 -20.19 0.07
C ARG A 294 -19.42 -19.80 0.87
N ILE A 295 -19.56 -19.74 2.20
CA ILE A 295 -18.48 -19.59 3.18
C ILE A 295 -18.59 -20.74 4.17
N GLY A 296 -17.57 -21.59 4.24
CA GLY A 296 -17.65 -22.85 5.00
C GLY A 296 -18.78 -23.75 4.48
N GLU A 297 -19.71 -24.13 5.36
CA GLU A 297 -20.93 -24.88 5.01
C GLU A 297 -22.15 -23.97 4.76
N GLN A 298 -22.01 -22.66 4.91
CA GLN A 298 -23.10 -21.71 4.83
C GLN A 298 -23.22 -21.17 3.40
N GLN A 299 -24.42 -21.21 2.82
CA GLN A 299 -24.73 -20.62 1.51
C GLN A 299 -25.66 -19.41 1.67
N GLY A 300 -25.42 -18.34 0.91
CA GLY A 300 -26.25 -17.14 0.94
C GLY A 300 -25.54 -15.89 0.46
N ASP A 301 -26.07 -14.74 0.88
CA ASP A 301 -25.48 -13.42 0.67
C ASP A 301 -24.75 -12.96 1.93
N PHE A 302 -23.51 -12.53 1.75
CA PHE A 302 -22.60 -12.15 2.82
C PHE A 302 -22.03 -10.75 2.59
N THR A 303 -21.83 -10.03 3.69
CA THR A 303 -21.06 -8.78 3.74
C THR A 303 -19.83 -9.02 4.61
N CYS A 304 -18.65 -8.91 3.99
CA CYS A 304 -17.35 -9.16 4.61
C CYS A 304 -16.59 -7.85 4.79
N ASP A 305 -16.29 -7.52 6.04
CA ASP A 305 -15.60 -6.28 6.40
C ASP A 305 -14.12 -6.52 6.68
N TYR A 306 -13.29 -5.70 6.05
CA TYR A 306 -11.84 -5.59 6.25
C TYR A 306 -11.56 -4.28 6.97
N GLY A 307 -11.41 -4.34 8.29
CA GLY A 307 -11.41 -3.15 9.16
C GLY A 307 -10.19 -2.23 9.05
N SER A 308 -9.12 -2.65 8.38
CA SER A 308 -7.86 -1.88 8.31
C SER A 308 -7.25 -1.94 6.91
N THR A 309 -8.07 -1.63 5.90
CA THR A 309 -7.63 -1.55 4.52
C THR A 309 -6.88 -0.24 4.28
N ASN A 310 -5.65 -0.34 3.80
CA ASN A 310 -4.82 0.77 3.40
C ASN A 310 -5.07 1.09 1.93
N VAL A 311 -5.32 2.36 1.60
CA VAL A 311 -5.35 2.85 0.22
C VAL A 311 -4.21 3.84 0.06
N GLN A 312 -3.32 3.58 -0.88
CA GLN A 312 -2.21 4.45 -1.22
C GLN A 312 -2.29 4.84 -2.69
N GLY A 313 -2.22 6.15 -2.97
CA GLY A 313 -2.17 6.66 -4.32
C GLY A 313 -0.86 7.39 -4.62
N SER A 314 -0.45 7.35 -5.88
CA SER A 314 0.70 8.04 -6.45
C SER A 314 0.28 8.69 -7.77
N LEU A 315 0.20 10.02 -7.76
CA LEU A 315 -0.17 10.85 -8.91
C LEU A 315 1.10 11.47 -9.48
N TYR A 316 1.59 10.95 -10.59
CA TYR A 316 2.81 11.45 -11.20
C TYR A 316 2.55 12.78 -11.90
N THR A 317 3.57 13.64 -11.95
CA THR A 317 3.48 14.96 -12.59
C THR A 317 4.33 15.08 -13.85
N LYS A 318 5.25 14.13 -14.08
CA LYS A 318 6.14 14.12 -15.24
C LYS A 318 6.15 12.81 -16.01
N MET A 319 5.79 11.70 -15.36
CA MET A 319 5.72 10.39 -16.01
C MET A 319 4.49 10.31 -16.91
N ALA A 320 4.69 9.99 -18.19
CA ALA A 320 3.61 9.78 -19.14
C ALA A 320 2.83 8.50 -18.81
N ARG A 321 1.51 8.53 -19.02
CA ARG A 321 0.66 7.33 -19.03
C ARG A 321 0.81 6.58 -20.35
N THR A 322 0.61 5.27 -20.36
CA THR A 322 0.57 4.44 -21.59
C THR A 322 -0.77 3.74 -21.78
N TYR A 323 -1.73 4.00 -20.89
CA TYR A 323 -3.10 3.53 -20.94
C TYR A 323 -4.07 4.70 -20.67
N PRO A 324 -5.27 4.70 -21.28
CA PRO A 324 -5.74 3.77 -22.32
C PRO A 324 -5.00 3.99 -23.64
N GLN A 325 -4.89 2.92 -24.43
CA GLN A 325 -4.44 3.00 -25.83
C GLN A 325 -5.62 3.43 -26.72
N ASP A 326 -5.35 3.90 -27.93
CA ASP A 326 -6.39 4.37 -28.88
C ASP A 326 -7.46 3.31 -29.20
N THR A 327 -7.14 2.03 -28.99
CA THR A 327 -8.04 0.89 -29.19
C THR A 327 -9.00 0.64 -28.02
N ILE A 328 -8.77 1.28 -26.87
CA ILE A 328 -9.59 1.12 -25.67
C ILE A 328 -10.66 2.21 -25.65
N ALA A 329 -11.91 1.79 -25.75
CA ALA A 329 -13.03 2.70 -25.66
C ALA A 329 -13.21 3.16 -24.21
N VAL A 330 -12.91 4.42 -23.94
CA VAL A 330 -13.21 5.07 -22.64
C VAL A 330 -14.58 5.72 -22.77
N GLY A 331 -15.51 5.37 -21.88
CA GLY A 331 -16.78 6.07 -21.78
C GLY A 331 -16.62 7.55 -21.41
N ASN A 332 -17.71 8.31 -21.43
CA ASN A 332 -17.69 9.71 -21.01
C ASN A 332 -17.17 9.82 -19.57
N THR A 333 -16.07 10.55 -19.39
CA THR A 333 -15.53 10.88 -18.07
C THR A 333 -16.29 12.06 -17.48
N GLU A 334 -16.50 12.07 -16.17
CA GLU A 334 -17.17 13.18 -15.47
C GLU A 334 -16.32 14.45 -15.41
N SER A 335 -15.01 14.31 -15.58
CA SER A 335 -14.04 15.39 -15.50
C SER A 335 -12.94 15.18 -16.55
N PRO A 336 -12.10 16.21 -16.81
CA PRO A 336 -10.93 16.06 -17.65
C PRO A 336 -10.05 14.90 -17.18
N ALA A 337 -9.52 14.13 -18.12
CA ALA A 337 -8.63 13.02 -17.78
C ALA A 337 -7.32 13.52 -17.17
N TRP A 338 -6.85 12.85 -16.12
CA TRP A 338 -5.52 13.11 -15.57
C TRP A 338 -4.44 12.83 -16.63
N PRO A 339 -3.54 13.79 -16.93
CA PRO A 339 -2.65 13.67 -18.09
C PRO A 339 -1.46 12.72 -17.89
N HIS A 340 -1.11 12.38 -16.65
CA HIS A 340 0.12 11.65 -16.32
C HIS A 340 -0.16 10.24 -15.79
N ALA A 341 0.91 9.52 -15.45
CA ALA A 341 0.85 8.23 -14.81
C ALA A 341 0.18 8.29 -13.43
N VAL A 342 -0.52 7.22 -13.05
CA VAL A 342 -1.28 7.09 -11.80
C VAL A 342 -1.18 5.65 -11.31
N ARG A 343 -0.85 5.47 -10.03
CA ARG A 343 -0.90 4.17 -9.34
C ARG A 343 -1.70 4.30 -8.07
N VAL A 344 -2.68 3.43 -7.90
CA VAL A 344 -3.50 3.34 -6.70
C VAL A 344 -3.49 1.90 -6.26
N GLU A 345 -3.14 1.68 -5.01
CA GLU A 345 -3.05 0.35 -4.45
C GLU A 345 -3.89 0.29 -3.19
N GLN A 346 -4.70 -0.73 -3.10
CA GLN A 346 -5.42 -1.06 -1.89
C GLN A 346 -4.83 -2.34 -1.31
N THR A 347 -4.49 -2.34 -0.03
CA THR A 347 -3.91 -3.51 0.65
C THR A 347 -4.57 -3.74 2.01
N VAL A 348 -4.63 -5.00 2.43
CA VAL A 348 -5.01 -5.38 3.80
C VAL A 348 -4.26 -6.64 4.20
N ALA A 349 -3.78 -6.67 5.44
CA ALA A 349 -3.11 -7.83 6.01
C ALA A 349 -4.13 -8.90 6.45
N GLY A 350 -3.70 -10.16 6.39
CA GLY A 350 -4.42 -11.26 7.03
C GLY A 350 -4.37 -11.14 8.55
N GLY A 351 -5.07 -12.05 9.23
CA GLY A 351 -5.03 -12.13 10.68
C GLY A 351 -6.29 -12.73 11.26
N GLU A 352 -6.40 -12.68 12.58
CA GLU A 352 -7.59 -13.11 13.29
C GLU A 352 -8.79 -12.22 12.93
N ASN A 353 -9.93 -12.84 12.60
CA ASN A 353 -11.16 -12.17 12.20
C ASN A 353 -11.03 -11.26 10.96
N VAL A 354 -10.11 -11.60 10.03
CA VAL A 354 -9.97 -10.91 8.75
C VAL A 354 -10.29 -11.86 7.59
N PRO A 355 -11.38 -11.61 6.83
CA PRO A 355 -12.44 -10.64 7.09
C PRO A 355 -13.40 -11.04 8.21
N SER A 356 -14.16 -10.08 8.74
CA SER A 356 -15.34 -10.33 9.55
C SER A 356 -16.58 -10.36 8.65
N CYS A 357 -17.16 -11.53 8.41
CA CYS A 357 -18.33 -11.67 7.54
C CYS A 357 -19.64 -11.85 8.32
N ASN A 358 -20.69 -11.20 7.85
CA ASN A 358 -22.06 -11.36 8.31
C ASN A 358 -22.96 -11.78 7.15
N LYS A 359 -23.98 -12.60 7.41
CA LYS A 359 -25.08 -12.81 6.47
C LYS A 359 -25.92 -11.55 6.33
N SER A 360 -26.71 -11.47 5.27
CA SER A 360 -27.76 -10.45 5.12
C SER A 360 -28.77 -10.42 6.28
N SER A 361 -28.94 -11.54 7.02
CA SER A 361 -29.74 -11.62 8.24
C SER A 361 -29.09 -10.97 9.49
N GLY A 362 -27.82 -10.57 9.41
CA GLY A 362 -27.03 -10.05 10.52
C GLY A 362 -26.30 -11.11 11.35
N GLU A 363 -26.44 -12.39 11.02
CA GLU A 363 -25.72 -13.48 11.69
C GLU A 363 -24.23 -13.48 11.31
N LYS A 364 -23.33 -13.57 12.30
CA LYS A 364 -21.89 -13.69 12.08
C LYS A 364 -21.52 -15.05 11.50
N VAL A 365 -20.65 -15.06 10.49
CA VAL A 365 -20.06 -16.27 9.94
C VAL A 365 -18.73 -16.52 10.63
N LEU A 366 -18.60 -17.65 11.32
CA LEU A 366 -17.38 -18.04 12.03
C LEU A 366 -16.63 -19.20 11.34
N ASP A 367 -17.34 -20.07 10.62
CA ASP A 367 -16.77 -21.22 9.93
C ASP A 367 -16.25 -20.85 8.53
N GLY A 368 -15.14 -21.45 8.10
CA GLY A 368 -14.55 -21.25 6.77
C GLY A 368 -13.87 -19.89 6.55
N LEU A 369 -13.56 -19.18 7.64
CA LEU A 369 -12.80 -17.93 7.68
C LEU A 369 -11.62 -18.09 8.65
N GLU A 370 -10.82 -19.14 8.43
CA GLU A 370 -9.64 -19.39 9.25
C GLU A 370 -8.66 -18.22 9.14
N ALA A 371 -8.11 -17.82 10.29
CA ALA A 371 -7.12 -16.75 10.36
C ALA A 371 -5.92 -17.07 9.46
N GLN A 372 -5.54 -16.10 8.62
CA GLN A 372 -4.32 -16.17 7.82
C GLN A 372 -3.15 -15.51 8.55
N ASP A 373 -1.93 -15.82 8.11
CA ASP A 373 -0.73 -15.19 8.66
C ASP A 373 -0.77 -13.67 8.40
N PRO A 374 -0.46 -12.81 9.39
CA PRO A 374 -0.47 -11.36 9.20
C PRO A 374 0.50 -10.83 8.13
N GLY A 375 1.48 -11.62 7.70
CA GLY A 375 2.36 -11.34 6.58
C GLY A 375 1.75 -11.62 5.19
N THR A 376 0.60 -12.29 5.12
CA THR A 376 -0.16 -12.44 3.87
C THR A 376 -1.01 -11.20 3.60
N LEU A 377 -1.04 -10.76 2.34
CA LEU A 377 -1.72 -9.52 1.95
C LEU A 377 -2.77 -9.81 0.88
N CYS A 378 -3.94 -9.22 1.03
CA CYS A 378 -4.83 -9.02 -0.10
C CYS A 378 -4.53 -7.66 -0.70
N SER A 379 -4.51 -7.57 -2.02
CA SER A 379 -4.26 -6.33 -2.73
C SER A 379 -5.09 -6.19 -4.00
N CYS A 380 -5.40 -4.94 -4.33
CA CYS A 380 -5.93 -4.52 -5.63
C CYS A 380 -5.01 -3.41 -6.14
N LEU A 381 -4.29 -3.67 -7.23
CA LEU A 381 -3.39 -2.68 -7.83
C LEU A 381 -4.02 -2.11 -9.10
N TYR A 382 -4.20 -0.80 -9.13
CA TYR A 382 -4.67 -0.03 -10.27
C TYR A 382 -3.56 0.86 -10.79
N LYS A 383 -3.32 0.85 -12.09
CA LYS A 383 -2.37 1.78 -12.72
C LYS A 383 -2.79 2.11 -14.15
N ASN A 384 -2.15 3.10 -14.77
CA ASN A 384 -2.41 3.48 -16.17
C ASN A 384 -1.15 3.51 -17.04
N TRP A 385 -0.15 2.73 -16.64
CA TRP A 385 1.01 2.48 -17.47
C TRP A 385 1.41 1.02 -17.35
N THR A 386 1.99 0.49 -18.42
CA THR A 386 2.66 -0.79 -18.42
C THR A 386 4.17 -0.54 -18.46
N PRO A 387 4.99 -1.34 -17.76
CA PRO A 387 6.42 -1.36 -18.03
C PRO A 387 6.63 -1.62 -19.53
N ALA A 388 7.54 -0.90 -20.16
CA ALA A 388 7.91 -1.17 -21.54
C ALA A 388 8.28 -2.65 -21.66
N LYS A 389 7.72 -3.36 -22.66
CA LYS A 389 8.16 -4.72 -22.95
C LYS A 389 9.66 -4.67 -23.21
N PRO A 390 10.50 -5.44 -22.50
CA PRO A 390 11.91 -5.50 -22.81
C PRO A 390 12.08 -5.95 -24.27
N GLY A 391 12.55 -5.07 -25.14
CA GLY A 391 12.84 -5.37 -26.55
C GLY A 391 11.82 -4.89 -27.60
N SER A 392 10.92 -3.98 -27.27
CA SER A 392 10.12 -3.23 -28.27
C SER A 392 10.83 -1.99 -28.78
#